data_AF-A0A087T3A0-F1
#
_entry.id   AF-A0A087T3A0-F1
#
_cell.length_a   1.000
_cell.length_b   1.000
_cell.length_c   1.000
_cell.angle_alpha   90.00
_cell.angle_beta   90.00
_cell.angle_gamma   90.00
#
_symmetry.space_group_name_H-M   'P 1'
#
loop_
_entity.id
_entity.type
_entity.pdbx_description
1 polymer ?
#
loop_
_entity_poly.entity_id
_entity_poly.type
_entity_poly.pdbx_seq_one_letter_code
_entity_poly.pdbx_strand_id
1 'polypeptide(L)'
;MWLLILTALVVASTALEEDDICEKNPYRLCNPGEDATKFPESEEEFDKLCPVLLEEFRCLQEHASKCDPSTLEEHTAYIEVLQEVCRKDSSLHDTIAKNLECIKESVTKECSEKVRRVPDAYMDFLNVTGEVDFIKLMCMGNGYALTCATDAVSGPCGSAVKAAILEMARRVDFIGNEEQCP
;
A
#
# COMPACT_ATOMS: atom_id res chain seq x y z
N MET A 1 33.63 36.74 -18.00
CA MET A 1 33.92 35.41 -18.61
C MET A 1 33.80 34.23 -17.65
N TRP A 2 33.78 34.44 -16.32
CA TRP A 2 33.57 33.36 -15.33
C TRP A 2 32.09 33.08 -15.01
N LEU A 3 31.19 34.06 -15.19
CA LEU A 3 29.74 33.90 -14.94
C LEU A 3 29.00 33.03 -15.97
N LEU A 4 29.55 32.87 -17.18
CA LEU A 4 28.98 32.00 -18.22
C LEU A 4 29.32 30.51 -18.01
N ILE A 5 30.40 30.22 -17.28
CA ILE A 5 30.80 28.84 -16.96
C ILE A 5 29.94 28.30 -15.81
N LEU A 6 29.60 29.14 -14.83
CA LEU A 6 28.71 28.77 -13.71
C LEU A 6 27.26 28.51 -14.16
N THR A 7 26.76 29.26 -15.15
CA THR A 7 25.42 29.02 -15.70
C THR A 7 25.36 27.77 -16.58
N ALA A 8 26.44 27.42 -17.29
CA ALA A 8 26.52 26.15 -18.02
C ALA A 8 26.58 24.92 -17.08
N LEU A 9 27.24 25.03 -15.93
CA LEU A 9 27.31 23.95 -14.93
C LEU A 9 25.98 23.69 -14.21
N VAL A 10 25.16 24.72 -13.97
CA VAL A 10 23.83 24.54 -13.37
C VAL A 10 22.85 23.89 -14.35
N VAL A 11 22.95 24.17 -15.65
CA VAL A 11 22.07 23.57 -16.67
C VAL A 11 22.51 22.14 -17.03
N ALA A 12 23.80 21.82 -16.95
CA ALA A 12 24.30 20.46 -17.21
C ALA A 12 24.01 19.45 -16.07
N SER A 13 23.61 19.92 -14.89
CA SER A 13 23.30 19.05 -13.74
C SER A 13 21.88 18.48 -13.74
N THR A 14 21.03 18.92 -14.67
CA THR A 14 19.60 18.52 -14.72
C THR A 14 19.25 17.65 -15.93
N ALA A 15 20.22 17.32 -16.79
CA ALA A 15 20.04 16.45 -17.95
C ALA A 15 20.64 15.04 -17.75
N LEU A 16 20.97 14.66 -16.52
CA LEU A 16 21.37 13.30 -16.17
C LEU A 16 20.12 12.47 -15.82
N GLU A 17 19.77 11.55 -16.71
CA GLU A 17 19.00 10.31 -16.43
C GLU A 17 17.49 10.44 -16.12
N GLU A 18 16.74 11.38 -16.70
CA GLU A 18 15.26 11.27 -16.66
C GLU A 18 14.72 10.06 -17.44
N ASP A 19 15.47 9.54 -18.43
CA ASP A 19 15.00 8.43 -19.28
C ASP A 19 15.06 7.03 -18.62
N ASP A 20 15.76 6.83 -17.49
CA ASP A 20 15.91 5.48 -16.87
C ASP A 20 14.95 5.24 -15.69
N ILE A 21 14.46 6.30 -15.03
CA ILE A 21 13.64 6.12 -13.81
C ILE A 21 12.25 5.55 -14.11
N CYS A 22 11.66 5.90 -15.27
CA CYS A 22 10.34 5.41 -15.68
C CYS A 22 10.37 3.96 -16.20
N GLU A 23 11.54 3.45 -16.59
CA GLU A 23 11.72 2.05 -17.00
C GLU A 23 11.91 1.11 -15.79
N LYS A 24 12.29 1.67 -14.64
CA LYS A 24 12.46 0.91 -13.39
C LYS A 24 11.12 0.62 -12.74
N ASN A 25 11.02 -0.58 -12.15
CA ASN A 25 9.88 -0.94 -11.31
C ASN A 25 9.82 0.00 -10.09
N PRO A 26 8.74 0.77 -9.90
CA PRO A 26 8.67 1.80 -8.86
C PRO A 26 8.74 1.20 -7.45
N TYR A 27 8.14 0.03 -7.22
CA TYR A 27 8.23 -0.67 -5.93
C TYR A 27 9.63 -1.15 -5.59
N ARG A 28 10.48 -1.45 -6.58
CA ARG A 28 11.90 -1.75 -6.33
C ARG A 28 12.71 -0.51 -6.04
N LEU A 29 12.40 0.58 -6.73
CA LEU A 29 13.08 1.86 -6.55
C LEU A 29 12.79 2.48 -5.19
N CYS A 30 11.53 2.42 -4.77
CA CYS A 30 11.04 3.02 -3.53
C CYS A 30 11.07 2.06 -2.34
N ASN A 31 11.64 0.85 -2.50
CA ASN A 31 11.64 -0.18 -1.47
C ASN A 31 12.44 0.29 -0.23
N PRO A 32 11.81 0.43 0.94
CA PRO A 32 12.50 0.80 2.18
C PRO A 32 13.38 -0.31 2.79
N GLY A 33 13.36 -1.53 2.22
CA GLY A 33 14.11 -2.70 2.70
C GLY A 33 13.24 -3.71 3.46
N GLU A 34 13.82 -4.88 3.77
CA GLU A 34 13.07 -6.03 4.32
C GLU A 34 12.38 -5.73 5.65
N ASP A 35 12.93 -4.86 6.48
CA ASP A 35 12.36 -4.59 7.81
C ASP A 35 11.04 -3.83 7.77
N ALA A 36 10.76 -3.07 6.70
CA ALA A 36 9.48 -2.39 6.53
C ALA A 36 8.31 -3.33 6.17
N THR A 37 8.62 -4.58 5.79
CA THR A 37 7.61 -5.58 5.42
C THR A 37 7.04 -6.33 6.63
N LYS A 38 7.63 -6.15 7.82
CA LYS A 38 7.20 -6.81 9.05
C LYS A 38 6.06 -6.03 9.70
N PHE A 39 4.97 -6.73 10.02
CA PHE A 39 3.88 -6.12 10.79
C PHE A 39 4.37 -5.80 12.22
N PRO A 40 4.19 -4.55 12.70
CA PRO A 40 4.72 -4.11 13.98
C PRO A 40 4.01 -4.80 15.14
N GLU A 41 4.77 -5.23 16.15
CA GLU A 41 4.26 -5.92 17.34
C GLU A 41 3.93 -4.97 18.50
N SER A 42 4.40 -3.72 18.41
CA SER A 42 4.19 -2.71 19.45
C SER A 42 3.96 -1.32 18.85
N GLU A 43 3.38 -0.42 19.64
CA GLU A 43 3.21 0.99 19.28
C GLU A 43 4.56 1.67 18.97
N GLU A 44 5.64 1.30 19.68
CA GLU A 44 6.98 1.82 19.40
C GLU A 44 7.51 1.38 18.02
N GLU A 45 7.29 0.12 17.64
CA GLU A 45 7.65 -0.36 16.31
C GLU A 45 6.79 0.29 15.22
N PHE A 46 5.50 0.48 15.50
CA PHE A 46 4.59 1.16 14.60
C PHE A 46 4.97 2.62 14.35
N ASP A 47 5.33 3.34 15.42
CA ASP A 47 5.85 4.71 15.35
C ASP A 47 7.13 4.81 14.50
N LYS A 48 8.02 3.81 14.61
CA LYS A 48 9.25 3.73 13.80
C LYS A 48 8.97 3.38 12.34
N LEU A 49 7.96 2.56 12.08
CA LEU A 49 7.55 2.14 10.75
C LEU A 49 6.83 3.26 9.98
N CYS A 50 6.07 4.08 10.68
CA CYS A 50 5.31 5.18 10.11
C CYS A 50 6.08 6.13 9.17
N PRO A 51 7.22 6.72 9.56
CA PRO A 51 8.01 7.57 8.66
C PRO A 51 8.55 6.81 7.44
N VAL A 52 8.85 5.51 7.59
CA VAL A 52 9.36 4.66 6.52
C VAL A 52 8.29 4.42 5.44
N LEU A 53 7.07 4.06 5.85
CA LEU A 53 5.95 3.89 4.92
C LEU A 53 5.58 5.22 4.23
N LEU A 54 5.60 6.32 4.97
CA LEU A 54 5.34 7.64 4.38
C LEU A 54 6.41 8.03 3.35
N GLU A 55 7.67 7.68 3.56
CA GLU A 55 8.75 7.92 2.60
C GLU A 55 8.59 7.05 1.35
N GLU A 56 8.29 5.75 1.51
CA GLU A 56 8.00 4.83 0.41
C GLU A 56 6.87 5.37 -0.47
N PHE A 57 5.73 5.73 0.11
CA PHE A 57 4.58 6.22 -0.67
C PHE A 57 4.83 7.61 -1.28
N ARG A 58 5.64 8.47 -0.65
CA ARG A 58 6.06 9.74 -1.28
C ARG A 58 6.95 9.50 -2.49
N CYS A 59 7.86 8.53 -2.41
CA CYS A 59 8.67 8.11 -3.55
C CYS A 59 7.78 7.58 -4.69
N LEU A 60 6.79 6.74 -4.37
CA LEU A 60 5.81 6.24 -5.36
C LEU A 60 4.99 7.37 -5.98
N GLN A 61 4.52 8.32 -5.16
CA GLN A 61 3.81 9.50 -5.64
C GLN A 61 4.68 10.36 -6.57
N GLU A 62 5.95 10.59 -6.22
CA GLU A 62 6.88 11.34 -7.06
C GLU A 62 7.13 10.61 -8.40
N HIS A 63 7.32 9.30 -8.36
CA HIS A 63 7.46 8.47 -9.56
C HIS A 63 6.21 8.55 -10.44
N ALA A 64 5.02 8.36 -9.87
CA ALA A 64 3.75 8.45 -10.61
C ALA A 64 3.54 9.84 -11.23
N SER A 65 3.90 10.92 -10.52
CA SER A 65 3.78 12.28 -11.06
C SER A 65 4.62 12.51 -12.33
N LYS A 66 5.71 11.75 -12.49
CA LYS A 66 6.65 11.84 -13.62
C LYS A 66 6.39 10.81 -14.71
N CYS A 67 6.10 9.58 -14.31
CA CYS A 67 6.14 8.40 -15.19
C CYS A 67 4.77 7.79 -15.46
N ASP A 68 3.85 7.85 -14.51
CA ASP A 68 2.50 7.27 -14.63
C ASP A 68 1.46 8.09 -13.85
N PRO A 69 0.94 9.18 -14.45
CA PRO A 69 -0.03 10.03 -13.78
C PRO A 69 -1.34 9.32 -13.43
N SER A 70 -1.62 8.14 -14.00
CA SER A 70 -2.86 7.39 -13.74
C SER A 70 -2.93 6.81 -12.33
N THR A 71 -1.79 6.56 -11.69
CA THR A 71 -1.67 6.02 -10.31
C THR A 71 -1.41 7.11 -9.26
N LEU A 72 -1.31 8.38 -9.67
CA LEU A 72 -0.99 9.49 -8.78
C LEU A 72 -2.06 9.70 -7.70
N GLU A 73 -3.33 9.58 -8.05
CA GLU A 73 -4.45 9.71 -7.11
C GLU A 73 -4.41 8.61 -6.06
N GLU A 74 -4.14 7.37 -6.46
CA GLU A 74 -4.01 6.22 -5.57
C GLU A 74 -2.92 6.47 -4.53
N HIS A 75 -1.69 6.81 -4.95
CA HIS A 75 -0.60 7.06 -4.02
C HIS A 75 -0.86 8.24 -3.09
N THR A 76 -1.57 9.27 -3.58
CA THR A 76 -1.99 10.41 -2.75
C THR A 76 -2.97 9.96 -1.66
N ALA A 77 -3.95 9.13 -1.99
CA ALA A 77 -4.90 8.58 -1.03
C ALA A 77 -4.21 7.72 0.05
N TYR A 78 -3.23 6.90 -0.33
CA TYR A 78 -2.41 6.16 0.64
C TYR A 78 -1.63 7.08 1.58
N ILE A 79 -1.00 8.15 1.07
CA ILE A 79 -0.29 9.12 1.90
C ILE A 79 -1.24 9.77 2.91
N GLU A 80 -2.44 10.18 2.50
CA GLU A 80 -3.40 10.81 3.40
C GLU A 80 -3.86 9.87 4.52
N VAL A 81 -4.13 8.59 4.19
CA VAL A 81 -4.47 7.57 5.18
C VAL A 81 -3.31 7.30 6.13
N LEU A 82 -2.09 7.11 5.60
CA LEU A 82 -0.90 6.89 6.40
C LEU A 82 -0.61 8.08 7.33
N GLN A 83 -0.78 9.31 6.85
CA GLN A 83 -0.60 10.50 7.68
C GLN A 83 -1.53 10.49 8.89
N GLU A 84 -2.79 10.09 8.70
CA GLU A 84 -3.75 10.02 9.80
C GLU A 84 -3.44 8.86 10.74
N VAL A 85 -3.20 7.67 10.21
CA VAL A 85 -2.85 6.45 10.97
C VAL A 85 -1.55 6.64 11.77
N CYS A 86 -0.61 7.44 11.27
CA CYS A 86 0.65 7.76 11.93
C CYS A 86 0.58 8.95 12.88
N ARG A 87 -0.53 9.70 12.90
CA ARG A 87 -0.69 10.86 13.78
C ARG A 87 -1.24 10.42 15.13
N LYS A 88 -0.42 10.52 16.19
CA LYS A 88 -0.73 10.01 17.54
C LYS A 88 -2.04 10.49 18.17
N ASP A 89 -2.55 11.64 17.76
CA ASP A 89 -3.79 12.22 18.26
C ASP A 89 -5.02 11.85 17.40
N SER A 90 -4.85 11.05 16.35
CA SER A 90 -5.96 10.61 15.49
C SER A 90 -6.69 9.40 16.08
N SER A 91 -7.98 9.30 15.78
CA SER A 91 -8.78 8.13 16.15
C SER A 91 -8.32 6.85 15.44
N LEU A 92 -7.81 6.96 14.21
CA LEU A 92 -7.27 5.82 13.46
C LEU A 92 -6.00 5.29 14.12
N HIS A 93 -5.07 6.18 14.50
CA HIS A 93 -3.87 5.79 15.22
C HIS A 93 -4.23 5.10 16.54
N ASP A 94 -5.06 5.76 17.36
CA ASP A 94 -5.45 5.22 18.67
C ASP A 94 -6.09 3.83 18.56
N THR A 95 -6.93 3.63 17.54
CA THR A 95 -7.61 2.35 17.30
C THR A 95 -6.63 1.27 16.83
N ILE A 96 -5.75 1.57 15.88
CA ILE A 96 -4.83 0.58 15.29
C ILE A 96 -3.67 0.28 16.23
N ALA A 97 -2.99 1.30 16.76
CA ALA A 97 -1.80 1.16 17.60
C ALA A 97 -2.08 0.33 18.87
N LYS A 98 -3.23 0.53 19.51
CA LYS A 98 -3.63 -0.24 20.71
C LYS A 98 -3.99 -1.70 20.44
N ASN A 99 -4.20 -2.08 19.18
CA ASN A 99 -4.69 -3.40 18.79
C ASN A 99 -3.72 -4.16 17.87
N LEU A 100 -2.47 -3.69 17.70
CA LEU A 100 -1.50 -4.28 16.76
C LEU A 100 -1.30 -5.79 16.97
N GLU A 101 -1.04 -6.22 18.21
CA GLU A 101 -0.85 -7.64 18.54
C GLU A 101 -2.11 -8.46 18.19
N CYS A 102 -3.29 -7.99 18.60
CA CYS A 102 -4.56 -8.65 18.29
C CYS A 102 -4.82 -8.75 16.79
N ILE A 103 -4.57 -7.67 16.03
CA ILE A 103 -4.73 -7.64 14.57
C ILE A 103 -3.80 -8.68 13.94
N LYS A 104 -2.51 -8.66 14.29
CA LYS A 104 -1.51 -9.59 13.78
C LYS A 104 -1.91 -11.04 14.04
N GLU A 105 -2.23 -11.38 15.27
CA GLU A 105 -2.60 -12.74 15.66
C GLU A 105 -3.88 -13.21 14.95
N SER A 106 -4.91 -12.36 14.94
CA SER A 106 -6.22 -12.69 14.35
C SER A 106 -6.09 -12.89 12.84
N VAL A 107 -5.43 -11.97 12.14
CA VAL A 107 -5.24 -12.06 10.68
C VAL A 107 -4.30 -13.22 10.33
N THR A 108 -3.21 -13.41 11.07
CA THR A 108 -2.30 -14.55 10.82
C THR A 108 -3.02 -15.88 11.01
N LYS A 109 -3.83 -16.01 12.07
CA LYS A 109 -4.57 -17.24 12.35
C LYS A 109 -5.66 -17.53 11.33
N GLU A 110 -6.46 -16.53 10.97
CA GLU A 110 -7.66 -16.75 10.15
C GLU A 110 -7.39 -16.63 8.64
N CYS A 111 -6.40 -15.85 8.22
CA CYS A 111 -6.19 -15.47 6.82
C CYS A 111 -4.95 -16.09 6.16
N SER A 112 -3.93 -16.52 6.90
CA SER A 112 -2.63 -16.93 6.32
C SER A 112 -2.69 -18.13 5.36
N GLU A 113 -3.56 -19.12 5.62
CA GLU A 113 -3.80 -20.23 4.70
C GLU A 113 -4.89 -19.91 3.68
N LYS A 114 -5.94 -19.21 4.09
CA LYS A 114 -7.13 -19.04 3.26
C LYS A 114 -6.92 -18.03 2.12
N VAL A 115 -6.20 -16.92 2.38
CA VAL A 115 -5.88 -15.92 1.36
C VAL A 115 -5.01 -16.50 0.25
N ARG A 116 -4.07 -17.40 0.59
CA ARG A 116 -3.20 -18.06 -0.41
C ARG A 116 -3.98 -18.97 -1.37
N ARG A 117 -5.08 -19.58 -0.92
CA ARG A 117 -5.88 -20.49 -1.74
C ARG A 117 -6.76 -19.78 -2.77
N VAL A 118 -7.02 -18.48 -2.62
CA VAL A 118 -7.90 -17.73 -3.53
C VAL A 118 -7.26 -17.53 -4.90
N PRO A 119 -6.01 -17.03 -5.01
CA PRO A 119 -5.28 -17.01 -6.27
C PRO A 119 -5.18 -18.40 -6.91
N ASP A 120 -4.83 -19.42 -6.13
CA ASP A 120 -4.71 -20.80 -6.63
C ASP A 120 -6.04 -21.31 -7.22
N ALA A 121 -7.15 -21.15 -6.49
CA ALA A 121 -8.47 -21.56 -6.95
C ALA A 121 -8.94 -20.78 -8.19
N TYR A 122 -8.59 -19.50 -8.30
CA TYR A 122 -8.89 -18.70 -9.48
C TYR A 122 -8.04 -19.12 -10.68
N MET A 123 -6.75 -19.37 -10.49
CA MET A 123 -5.88 -19.89 -11.54
C MET A 123 -6.34 -21.26 -12.03
N ASP A 124 -6.80 -22.14 -11.14
CA ASP A 124 -7.40 -23.43 -11.50
C ASP A 124 -8.68 -23.25 -12.33
N PHE A 125 -9.54 -22.29 -11.98
CA PHE A 125 -10.73 -21.95 -12.76
C PHE A 125 -10.38 -21.39 -14.16
N LEU A 126 -9.35 -20.55 -14.24
CA LEU A 126 -8.90 -19.95 -15.49
C LEU A 126 -8.22 -20.94 -16.44
N ASN A 127 -7.49 -21.92 -15.90
CA ASN A 127 -6.94 -23.03 -16.68
C ASN A 127 -8.03 -23.82 -17.43
N VAL A 128 -9.28 -23.75 -16.97
CA VAL A 128 -10.45 -24.40 -17.61
C VAL A 128 -11.14 -23.47 -18.62
N THR A 129 -11.11 -22.15 -18.41
CA THR A 129 -11.93 -21.17 -19.17
C THR A 129 -11.17 -20.35 -20.21
N GLY A 130 -9.84 -20.26 -20.12
CA GLY A 130 -8.97 -19.89 -21.25
C GLY A 130 -8.54 -18.42 -21.36
N GLU A 131 -8.87 -17.54 -20.42
CA GLU A 131 -8.36 -16.15 -20.45
C GLU A 131 -8.23 -15.55 -19.04
N VAL A 132 -7.02 -15.12 -18.68
CA VAL A 132 -6.74 -14.53 -17.36
C VAL A 132 -7.03 -13.03 -17.40
N ASP A 133 -8.15 -12.63 -16.81
CA ASP A 133 -8.38 -11.23 -16.46
C ASP A 133 -7.65 -10.90 -15.15
N PHE A 134 -6.50 -10.22 -15.29
CA PHE A 134 -5.66 -9.82 -14.17
C PHE A 134 -6.31 -8.78 -13.26
N ILE A 135 -7.12 -7.86 -13.81
CA ILE A 135 -7.83 -6.85 -13.02
C ILE A 135 -8.82 -7.57 -12.11
N LYS A 136 -9.62 -8.47 -12.67
CA LYS A 136 -10.57 -9.27 -11.91
C LYS A 136 -9.90 -10.13 -10.82
N LEU A 137 -8.73 -10.70 -11.12
CA LEU A 137 -7.94 -11.43 -10.12
C LEU A 137 -7.52 -10.54 -8.95
N MET A 138 -7.06 -9.32 -9.23
CA MET A 138 -6.70 -8.35 -8.19
C MET A 138 -7.92 -7.93 -7.36
N CYS A 139 -9.05 -7.61 -8.00
CA CYS A 139 -10.30 -7.28 -7.31
C CYS A 139 -10.72 -8.39 -6.35
N MET A 140 -10.72 -9.65 -6.81
CA MET A 140 -11.08 -10.80 -5.98
C MET A 140 -10.08 -11.01 -4.84
N GLY A 141 -8.78 -10.88 -5.12
CA GLY A 141 -7.73 -10.99 -4.11
C GLY A 141 -7.86 -9.94 -3.01
N ASN A 142 -8.02 -8.67 -3.40
CA ASN A 142 -8.17 -7.56 -2.46
C ASN A 142 -9.48 -7.63 -1.70
N GLY A 143 -10.60 -7.92 -2.38
CA GLY A 143 -11.90 -8.10 -1.75
C GLY A 143 -11.89 -9.24 -0.71
N TYR A 144 -11.24 -10.36 -1.05
CA TYR A 144 -11.07 -11.47 -0.11
C TYR A 144 -10.16 -11.11 1.06
N ALA A 145 -9.02 -10.46 0.79
CA ALA A 145 -8.09 -10.03 1.84
C ALA A 145 -8.77 -9.07 2.82
N LEU A 146 -9.51 -8.08 2.33
CA LEU A 146 -10.27 -7.14 3.16
C LEU A 146 -11.36 -7.84 3.98
N THR A 147 -12.15 -8.70 3.33
CA THR A 147 -13.21 -9.46 4.02
C THR A 147 -12.63 -10.36 5.10
N CYS A 148 -11.55 -11.09 4.79
CA CYS A 148 -10.89 -11.95 5.76
C CYS A 148 -10.33 -11.16 6.93
N ALA A 149 -9.60 -10.07 6.67
CA ALA A 149 -9.00 -9.25 7.73
C ALA A 149 -10.09 -8.64 8.63
N THR A 150 -11.15 -8.08 8.04
CA THR A 150 -12.22 -7.43 8.80
C THR A 150 -13.04 -8.41 9.62
N ASP A 151 -13.30 -9.62 9.12
CA ASP A 151 -13.98 -10.66 9.88
C ASP A 151 -13.09 -11.24 10.98
N ALA A 152 -11.80 -11.45 10.70
CA ALA A 152 -10.82 -11.94 11.66
C ALA A 152 -10.71 -11.04 12.89
N VAL A 153 -10.72 -9.71 12.72
CA VAL A 153 -10.60 -8.77 13.84
C VAL A 153 -11.93 -8.43 14.52
N SER A 154 -13.06 -8.66 13.84
CA SER A 154 -14.39 -8.18 14.27
C SER A 154 -14.81 -8.60 15.67
N GLY A 155 -14.49 -9.85 16.04
CA GLY A 155 -14.76 -10.40 17.36
C GLY A 155 -13.60 -10.15 18.34
N PRO A 156 -12.39 -10.64 18.06
CA PRO A 156 -11.27 -10.59 19.00
C PRO A 156 -10.80 -9.17 19.34
N CYS A 157 -10.70 -8.29 18.33
CA CYS A 157 -10.15 -6.95 18.51
C CYS A 157 -11.24 -5.86 18.60
N GLY A 158 -12.49 -6.24 18.36
CA GLY A 158 -13.66 -5.38 18.49
C GLY A 158 -14.07 -4.66 17.21
N SER A 159 -15.31 -4.15 17.24
CA SER A 159 -15.96 -3.52 16.08
C SER A 159 -15.31 -2.20 15.65
N ALA A 160 -14.67 -1.48 16.57
CA ALA A 160 -13.91 -0.27 16.25
C ALA A 160 -12.72 -0.56 15.32
N VAL A 161 -11.98 -1.65 15.56
CA VAL A 161 -10.86 -2.07 14.70
C VAL A 161 -11.35 -2.47 13.32
N LYS A 162 -12.46 -3.24 13.24
CA LYS A 162 -13.11 -3.55 11.95
C LYS A 162 -13.49 -2.27 11.19
N ALA A 163 -14.10 -1.31 11.86
CA ALA A 163 -14.50 -0.05 11.25
C ALA A 163 -13.29 0.75 10.75
N ALA A 164 -12.21 0.83 11.52
CA ALA A 164 -10.97 1.49 11.13
C ALA A 164 -10.34 0.84 9.88
N ILE A 165 -10.27 -0.50 9.81
CA ILE A 165 -9.75 -1.21 8.63
C ILE A 165 -10.60 -0.93 7.39
N LEU A 166 -11.94 -1.00 7.52
CA LEU A 166 -12.86 -0.70 6.42
C LEU A 166 -12.74 0.75 5.97
N GLU A 167 -12.57 1.68 6.90
CA GLU A 167 -12.38 3.10 6.59
C GLU A 167 -11.08 3.34 5.81
N MET A 168 -9.97 2.78 6.26
CA MET A 168 -8.68 2.85 5.56
C MET A 168 -8.80 2.28 4.14
N ALA A 169 -9.37 1.07 4.02
CA ALA A 169 -9.55 0.39 2.73
C ALA A 169 -10.45 1.18 1.76
N ARG A 170 -11.53 1.79 2.26
CA ARG A 170 -12.42 2.63 1.46
C ARG A 170 -11.71 3.90 0.97
N ARG A 171 -10.87 4.51 1.81
CA ARG A 171 -10.19 5.77 1.47
C ARG A 171 -9.12 5.61 0.41
N VAL A 172 -8.48 4.44 0.33
CA VAL A 172 -7.46 4.13 -0.68
C VAL A 172 -8.03 3.37 -1.89
N ASP A 173 -9.35 3.24 -1.99
CA ASP A 173 -10.03 2.43 -3.00
C ASP A 173 -9.45 1.01 -3.14
N PHE A 174 -9.21 0.33 -2.00
CA PHE A 174 -8.40 -0.89 -1.94
C PHE A 174 -8.88 -2.03 -2.84
N ILE A 175 -10.19 -2.16 -3.04
CA ILE A 175 -10.75 -3.19 -3.93
C ILE A 175 -10.67 -2.74 -5.39
N GLY A 176 -10.59 -1.44 -5.67
CA GLY A 176 -10.80 -0.82 -6.97
C GLY A 176 -12.25 -0.37 -7.14
N ASN A 177 -12.46 0.55 -8.09
CA ASN A 177 -13.79 1.08 -8.38
C ASN A 177 -14.75 0.00 -8.94
N GLU A 178 -16.05 0.25 -8.80
CA GLU A 178 -17.12 -0.67 -9.22
C GLU A 178 -17.11 -0.96 -10.75
N GLU A 179 -16.50 -0.09 -11.56
CA GLU A 179 -16.35 -0.30 -13.00
C GLU A 179 -15.26 -1.32 -13.34
N GLN A 180 -14.17 -1.35 -12.57
CA GLN A 180 -13.04 -2.28 -12.72
C GLN A 180 -13.28 -3.59 -11.95
N CYS A 181 -14.07 -3.53 -10.88
CA CYS A 181 -14.37 -4.64 -9.98
C CYS A 181 -15.89 -4.87 -9.83
N PRO A 182 -16.58 -5.32 -10.89
CA PRO A 182 -18.02 -5.59 -10.87
C PRO A 182 -18.41 -6.89 -10.15
#